data_AF-A0A183HGU4-F1
#
_entry.id   AF-A0A183HGU4-F1
#
_cell.length_a   1.000
_cell.length_b   1.000
_cell.length_c   1.000
_cell.angle_alpha   90.00
_cell.angle_beta   90.00
_cell.angle_gamma   90.00
#
_symmetry.space_group_name_H-M   'P 1'
#
loop_
_entity.id
_entity.type
_entity.pdbx_description
1 polymer ?
#
loop_
_entity_poly.entity_id
_entity_poly.type
_entity_poly.pdbx_seq_one_letter_code
_entity_poly.pdbx_strand_id
1 'polypeptide(L)'
;MPNLIAAVEQNNFDMFKSKYIAERESAFARERAMLDPTNAEGQRLIAEQIQRENIDFSHQFAMEHMPEAYIPVTMLFIKMKINGVEVKAFVDSGAQVSILSDSIAQRCNLMRLVDKRFQATVHGVGGAQQLLGKIHACQVQIEEQFFSCNFDVLANRDIDVLLGLDILKRHRCVINLQDNSLRFGESAVTHFLPDSEVPQRNLERLGTADSTTANVEVDSAKLASLMALGFEEASARAMLIQCGNDIEAAAANLFARQ
;
A
#
# COMPACT_ATOMS: atom_id res chain seq x y z
N MET A 1 27.34 -17.11 -11.92
CA MET A 1 27.61 -15.91 -12.75
C MET A 1 28.68 -14.93 -12.23
N PRO A 2 28.76 -14.52 -10.94
CA PRO A 2 29.74 -13.50 -10.50
C PRO A 2 31.22 -13.86 -10.73
N ASN A 3 31.56 -15.15 -10.61
CA ASN A 3 32.94 -15.63 -10.71
C ASN A 3 33.49 -15.75 -12.15
N LEU A 4 32.62 -15.89 -13.15
CA LEU A 4 33.05 -15.90 -14.57
C LEU A 4 33.24 -14.48 -15.08
N ILE A 5 32.33 -13.57 -14.71
CA ILE A 5 32.42 -12.14 -15.04
C ILE A 5 33.71 -11.55 -14.45
N ALA A 6 33.98 -11.79 -13.17
CA ALA A 6 35.22 -11.37 -12.52
C ALA A 6 36.50 -11.92 -13.20
N ALA A 7 36.44 -13.13 -13.78
CA ALA A 7 37.58 -13.70 -14.51
C ALA A 7 37.82 -13.05 -15.87
N VAL A 8 36.74 -12.65 -16.55
CA VAL A 8 36.80 -11.88 -17.80
C VAL A 8 37.30 -10.46 -17.54
N GLU A 9 36.80 -9.80 -16.50
CA GLU A 9 37.23 -8.45 -16.10
C GLU A 9 38.71 -8.39 -15.72
N GLN A 10 39.23 -9.44 -15.07
CA GLN A 10 40.65 -9.59 -14.75
C GLN A 10 41.50 -10.10 -15.93
N ASN A 11 40.88 -10.33 -17.09
CA ASN A 11 41.49 -10.89 -18.29
C ASN A 11 42.29 -12.18 -18.03
N ASN A 12 41.83 -12.97 -17.03
CA ASN A 12 42.51 -14.16 -16.55
C ASN A 12 41.86 -15.40 -17.17
N PHE A 13 42.39 -15.80 -18.32
CA PHE A 13 41.85 -16.90 -19.12
C PHE A 13 41.88 -18.25 -18.40
N ASP A 14 42.90 -18.53 -17.60
CA ASP A 14 43.01 -19.79 -16.86
C ASP A 14 41.99 -19.87 -15.73
N MET A 15 41.77 -18.77 -15.01
CA MET A 15 40.73 -18.68 -13.99
C MET A 15 39.34 -18.82 -14.61
N PHE A 16 39.08 -18.15 -15.75
CA PHE A 16 37.84 -18.29 -16.49
C PHE A 16 37.59 -19.74 -16.89
N LYS A 17 38.58 -20.40 -17.51
CA LYS A 17 38.50 -21.79 -17.96
C LYS A 17 38.20 -22.74 -16.80
N SER A 18 38.89 -22.59 -15.67
CA SER A 18 38.69 -23.41 -14.47
C SER A 18 37.27 -23.25 -13.89
N LYS A 19 36.81 -22.00 -13.73
CA LYS A 19 35.46 -21.71 -13.22
C LYS A 19 34.37 -22.18 -14.17
N TYR A 20 34.58 -22.03 -15.48
CA TYR A 20 33.63 -22.46 -16.50
C TYR A 20 33.45 -23.98 -16.49
N ILE A 21 34.56 -24.73 -16.41
CA ILE A 21 34.52 -26.20 -16.32
C ILE A 21 33.79 -26.63 -15.04
N ALA A 22 34.12 -26.05 -13.89
CA ALA A 22 33.48 -26.39 -12.62
C ALA A 22 31.97 -26.09 -12.62
N GLU A 23 31.55 -24.96 -13.21
CA GLU A 23 30.14 -24.60 -13.34
C GLU A 23 29.39 -25.57 -14.27
N ARG A 24 30.03 -26.01 -15.38
CA ARG A 24 29.46 -27.03 -16.26
C ARG A 24 29.33 -28.40 -15.59
N GLU A 25 30.33 -28.84 -14.84
CA GLU A 25 30.28 -30.11 -14.11
C GLU A 25 29.20 -30.09 -13.02
N SER A 26 29.08 -28.97 -12.29
CA SER A 26 28.03 -28.78 -11.28
C SER A 26 26.63 -28.76 -11.90
N ALA A 27 26.44 -28.06 -13.02
CA ALA A 27 25.18 -28.04 -13.75
C ALA A 27 24.79 -29.45 -14.23
N PHE A 28 25.75 -30.20 -14.79
CA PHE A 28 25.51 -31.56 -15.26
C PHE A 28 25.17 -32.52 -14.09
N ALA A 29 25.84 -32.37 -12.95
CA ALA A 29 25.53 -33.14 -11.75
C ALA A 29 24.12 -32.83 -11.22
N ARG A 30 23.71 -31.55 -11.23
CA ARG A 30 22.37 -31.10 -10.83
C ARG A 30 21.29 -31.66 -11.74
N GLU A 31 21.49 -31.57 -13.06
CA GLU A 31 20.58 -32.13 -14.06
C GLU A 31 20.45 -33.65 -13.89
N ARG A 32 21.57 -34.36 -13.70
CA ARG A 32 21.55 -35.80 -13.46
C ARG A 32 20.82 -36.17 -12.17
N ALA A 33 20.95 -35.35 -11.11
CA ALA A 33 20.21 -35.54 -9.87
C ALA A 33 18.69 -35.36 -10.07
N MET A 34 18.27 -34.35 -10.85
CA MET A 34 16.85 -34.12 -11.17
C MET A 34 16.24 -35.25 -12.03
N LEU A 35 17.02 -35.85 -12.94
CA LEU A 35 16.56 -36.97 -13.76
C LEU A 35 16.38 -38.28 -12.98
N ASP A 36 16.95 -38.40 -11.78
CA ASP A 36 16.82 -39.58 -10.93
C ASP A 36 15.56 -39.48 -10.04
N PRO A 37 14.52 -40.32 -10.27
CA PRO A 37 13.29 -40.28 -9.48
C PRO A 37 13.50 -40.62 -7.99
N THR A 38 14.61 -41.28 -7.65
CA THR A 38 14.90 -41.74 -6.28
C THR A 38 15.81 -40.78 -5.51
N ASN A 39 16.36 -39.77 -6.17
CA ASN A 39 17.23 -38.79 -5.55
C ASN A 39 16.42 -37.68 -4.86
N ALA A 40 16.47 -37.63 -3.53
CA ALA A 40 15.74 -36.65 -2.73
C ALA A 40 16.12 -35.19 -3.03
N GLU A 41 17.39 -34.92 -3.33
CA GLU A 41 17.85 -33.57 -3.69
C GLU A 41 17.32 -33.16 -5.07
N GLY A 42 17.33 -34.08 -6.04
CA GLY A 42 16.75 -33.88 -7.36
C GLY A 42 15.24 -33.60 -7.31
N GLN A 43 14.49 -34.40 -6.53
CA GLN A 43 13.06 -34.19 -6.32
C GLN A 43 12.75 -32.85 -5.65
N ARG A 44 13.58 -32.41 -4.69
CA ARG A 44 13.45 -31.10 -4.06
C ARG A 44 13.63 -29.96 -5.08
N LEU A 45 14.64 -30.06 -5.95
CA LEU A 45 14.89 -29.07 -7.01
C LEU A 45 13.73 -29.00 -8.02
N ILE A 46 13.19 -30.15 -8.42
CA ILE A 46 12.00 -30.21 -9.27
C ILE A 46 10.80 -29.56 -8.59
N ALA A 47 10.55 -29.87 -7.31
CA ALA A 47 9.45 -29.29 -6.56
C ALA A 47 9.57 -27.77 -6.44
N GLU A 48 10.78 -27.25 -6.21
CA GLU A 48 11.06 -25.81 -6.18
C GLU A 48 10.83 -25.15 -7.54
N GLN A 49 11.25 -25.79 -8.65
CA GLN A 49 11.01 -25.29 -9.99
C GLN A 49 9.52 -25.23 -10.31
N ILE A 50 8.77 -26.30 -10.04
CA ILE A 50 7.32 -26.35 -10.23
C ILE A 50 6.62 -25.28 -9.38
N GLN A 51 7.05 -25.11 -8.13
CA GLN A 51 6.51 -24.07 -7.26
C GLN A 51 6.72 -22.68 -7.85
N ARG A 52 7.93 -22.41 -8.38
CA ARG A 52 8.24 -21.11 -8.98
C ARG A 52 7.44 -20.87 -10.26
N GLU A 53 7.34 -21.87 -11.13
CA GLU A 53 6.50 -21.82 -12.34
C GLU A 53 5.03 -21.55 -12.00
N ASN A 54 4.50 -22.18 -10.94
CA ASN A 54 3.13 -21.93 -10.48
C ASN A 54 2.93 -20.50 -9.95
N ILE A 55 3.92 -19.96 -9.22
CA ILE A 55 3.88 -18.58 -8.72
C ILE A 55 3.93 -17.60 -9.90
N ASP A 56 4.84 -17.81 -10.85
CA ASP A 56 5.01 -16.95 -12.02
C ASP A 56 3.74 -16.95 -12.90
N PHE A 57 3.13 -18.12 -13.10
CA PHE A 57 1.85 -18.24 -13.78
C PHE A 57 0.73 -17.48 -13.05
N SER A 58 0.61 -17.68 -11.73
CA SER A 58 -0.40 -16.98 -10.92
C SER A 58 -0.19 -15.46 -10.95
N HIS A 59 1.06 -15.00 -10.95
CA HIS A 59 1.41 -13.60 -11.03
C HIS A 59 1.01 -13.01 -12.39
N GLN A 60 1.36 -13.67 -13.49
CA GLN A 60 0.96 -13.23 -14.84
C GLN A 60 -0.56 -13.18 -14.99
N PHE A 61 -1.26 -14.21 -14.50
CA PHE A 61 -2.71 -14.24 -14.51
C PHE A 61 -3.32 -13.04 -13.76
N ALA A 62 -2.80 -12.73 -12.57
CA ALA A 62 -3.27 -11.61 -11.77
C ALA A 62 -2.96 -10.26 -12.45
N MET A 63 -1.81 -10.10 -13.09
CA MET A 63 -1.49 -8.88 -13.83
C MET A 63 -2.46 -8.62 -14.99
N GLU A 64 -2.93 -9.67 -15.66
CA GLU A 64 -3.83 -9.55 -16.82
C GLU A 64 -5.30 -9.40 -16.42
N HIS A 65 -5.74 -10.14 -15.40
CA HIS A 65 -7.17 -10.26 -15.07
C HIS A 65 -7.58 -9.54 -13.78
N MET A 66 -6.62 -9.09 -12.98
CA MET A 66 -6.86 -8.45 -11.68
C MET A 66 -6.00 -7.18 -11.53
N PRO A 67 -6.16 -6.19 -12.43
CA PRO A 67 -5.32 -5.00 -12.42
C PRO A 67 -5.39 -4.23 -11.09
N GLU A 68 -6.50 -4.31 -10.36
CA GLU A 68 -6.69 -3.69 -9.03
C GLU A 68 -5.76 -4.27 -7.95
N ALA A 69 -5.17 -5.45 -8.17
CA ALA A 69 -4.16 -6.01 -7.27
C ALA A 69 -2.81 -5.28 -7.39
N TYR A 70 -2.59 -4.55 -8.48
CA TYR A 70 -1.31 -3.89 -8.80
C TYR A 70 -1.44 -2.39 -9.00
N ILE A 71 -2.64 -1.89 -9.26
CA ILE A 71 -2.93 -0.47 -9.45
C ILE A 71 -3.66 0.07 -8.21
N PRO A 72 -3.20 1.20 -7.63
CA PRO A 72 -3.92 1.83 -6.52
C PRO A 72 -5.38 2.13 -6.88
N VAL A 73 -6.29 1.70 -6.02
CA VAL A 73 -7.72 1.97 -6.19
C VAL A 73 -8.08 3.27 -5.48
N THR A 74 -8.89 4.08 -6.14
CA THR A 74 -9.37 5.35 -5.57
C THR A 74 -10.31 5.12 -4.41
N MET A 75 -10.04 5.81 -3.31
CA MET A 75 -10.83 5.74 -2.10
C MET A 75 -12.19 6.42 -2.24
N LEU A 76 -13.17 5.94 -1.47
CA LEU A 76 -14.54 6.41 -1.54
C LEU A 76 -14.69 7.75 -0.81
N PHE A 77 -14.90 8.82 -1.58
CA PHE A 77 -15.25 10.14 -1.06
C PHE A 77 -16.58 10.62 -1.63
N ILE A 78 -17.35 11.38 -0.85
CA ILE A 78 -18.55 12.07 -1.32
C ILE A 78 -18.47 13.56 -0.99
N LYS A 79 -19.18 14.39 -1.76
CA LYS A 79 -19.48 15.78 -1.38
C LYS A 79 -20.66 15.80 -0.44
N MET A 80 -20.57 16.63 0.58
CA MET A 80 -21.69 16.95 1.47
C MET A 80 -21.55 18.37 1.98
N LYS A 81 -22.58 18.91 2.63
CA LYS A 81 -22.51 20.24 3.26
C LYS A 81 -22.80 20.17 4.75
N ILE A 82 -22.09 20.96 5.54
CA ILE A 82 -22.43 21.19 6.95
C ILE A 82 -22.54 22.69 7.18
N ASN A 83 -23.69 23.16 7.69
CA ASN A 83 -24.00 24.59 7.80
C ASN A 83 -23.74 25.37 6.49
N GLY A 84 -24.08 24.77 5.34
CA GLY A 84 -23.91 25.38 4.01
C GLY A 84 -22.48 25.35 3.45
N VAL A 85 -21.49 24.89 4.23
CA VAL A 85 -20.11 24.76 3.77
C VAL A 85 -19.90 23.39 3.13
N GLU A 86 -19.42 23.37 1.88
CA GLU A 86 -19.06 22.13 1.18
C GLU A 86 -17.79 21.49 1.78
N VAL A 87 -17.89 20.18 2.03
CA VAL A 87 -16.84 19.33 2.58
C VAL A 87 -16.80 18.01 1.81
N LYS A 88 -15.63 17.39 1.75
CA LYS A 88 -15.42 16.07 1.16
C LYS A 88 -15.28 15.07 2.29
N ALA A 89 -16.15 14.07 2.31
CA ALA A 89 -16.18 13.08 3.38
C ALA A 89 -15.67 11.73 2.88
N PHE A 90 -14.71 11.18 3.61
CA PHE A 90 -14.19 9.84 3.41
C PHE A 90 -15.18 8.81 3.95
N VAL A 91 -15.51 7.79 3.17
CA VAL A 91 -16.49 6.76 3.52
C VAL A 91 -15.75 5.49 3.94
N ASP A 92 -15.87 5.11 5.21
CA ASP A 92 -15.10 4.01 5.79
C ASP A 92 -15.99 3.11 6.66
N SER A 93 -16.40 1.97 6.11
CA SER A 93 -17.15 0.96 6.87
C SER A 93 -16.31 0.21 7.90
N GLY A 94 -14.97 0.30 7.82
CA GLY A 94 -14.04 -0.29 8.78
C GLY A 94 -13.88 0.56 10.05
N ALA A 95 -14.20 1.85 9.98
CA ALA A 95 -14.20 2.72 11.16
C ALA A 95 -15.49 2.56 11.98
N GLN A 96 -15.35 2.34 13.28
CA GLN A 96 -16.51 2.20 14.17
C GLN A 96 -17.27 3.52 14.40
N VAL A 97 -16.54 4.64 14.44
CA VAL A 97 -17.07 5.97 14.76
C VAL A 97 -16.80 6.96 13.64
N SER A 98 -17.73 7.90 13.45
CA SER A 98 -17.55 9.00 12.52
C SER A 98 -16.79 10.15 13.15
N ILE A 99 -15.89 10.75 12.37
CA ILE A 99 -14.90 11.71 12.85
C ILE A 99 -15.01 13.01 12.06
N LEU A 100 -14.79 14.12 12.76
CA LEU A 100 -14.67 15.46 12.19
C LEU A 100 -13.33 16.06 12.61
N SER A 101 -12.59 16.67 11.69
CA SER A 101 -11.40 17.43 12.06
C SER A 101 -11.78 18.74 12.77
N ASP A 102 -10.89 19.26 13.61
CA ASP A 102 -11.07 20.53 14.29
C ASP A 102 -11.12 21.72 13.31
N SER A 103 -10.35 21.66 12.22
CA SER A 103 -10.36 22.66 11.15
C SER A 103 -11.74 22.76 10.48
N ILE A 104 -12.40 21.62 10.20
CA ILE A 104 -13.75 21.60 9.64
C ILE A 104 -14.79 21.99 10.67
N ALA A 105 -14.65 21.55 11.92
CA ALA A 105 -15.53 21.99 13.00
C ALA A 105 -15.49 23.52 13.19
N GLN A 106 -14.34 24.16 13.02
CA GLN A 106 -14.21 25.62 13.00
C GLN A 106 -14.84 26.25 11.75
N ARG A 107 -14.47 25.75 10.56
CA ARG A 107 -14.94 26.27 9.27
C ARG A 107 -16.45 26.19 9.11
N CYS A 108 -17.06 25.13 9.61
CA CYS A 108 -18.52 24.93 9.59
C CYS A 108 -19.22 25.57 10.80
N ASN A 109 -18.52 26.32 11.65
CA ASN A 109 -19.04 26.89 12.88
C ASN A 109 -19.78 25.83 13.74
N LEU A 110 -19.08 24.79 14.16
CA LEU A 110 -19.59 23.70 15.01
C LEU A 110 -18.86 23.62 16.36
N MET A 111 -17.79 24.39 16.57
CA MET A 111 -17.01 24.38 17.80
C MET A 111 -17.86 24.60 19.07
N ARG A 112 -18.94 25.38 18.97
CA ARG A 112 -19.90 25.60 20.08
C ARG A 112 -20.68 24.34 20.50
N LEU A 113 -20.74 23.33 19.63
CA LEU A 113 -21.45 22.07 19.85
C LEU A 113 -20.53 20.96 20.37
N VAL A 114 -19.22 21.22 20.47
CA VAL A 114 -18.23 20.25 20.93
C VAL A 114 -18.32 20.10 22.44
N ASP A 115 -18.84 18.97 22.88
CA ASP A 115 -18.90 18.60 24.29
C ASP A 115 -17.53 18.12 24.77
N LYS A 116 -16.87 18.97 25.54
CA LYS A 116 -15.52 18.72 26.06
C LYS A 116 -15.45 17.66 27.16
N ARG A 117 -16.60 17.20 27.71
CA ARG A 117 -16.62 16.11 28.70
C ARG A 117 -16.11 14.79 28.11
N PHE A 118 -16.13 14.67 26.78
CA PHE A 118 -15.64 13.51 26.04
C PHE A 118 -14.19 13.69 25.56
N GLN A 119 -13.45 14.67 26.07
CA GLN A 119 -12.04 14.83 25.74
C GLN A 119 -11.22 13.62 26.21
N ALA A 120 -10.36 13.11 25.33
CA ALA A 120 -9.50 11.98 25.62
C ALA A 120 -8.28 11.97 24.69
N THR A 121 -7.25 11.21 25.06
CA THR A 121 -6.19 10.83 24.12
C THR A 121 -6.55 9.48 23.52
N VAL A 122 -6.85 9.45 22.22
CA VAL A 122 -7.27 8.26 21.49
C VAL A 122 -6.06 7.66 20.78
N HIS A 123 -5.85 6.36 20.91
CA HIS A 123 -4.78 5.65 20.23
C HIS A 123 -5.40 4.87 19.07
N GLY A 124 -5.01 5.21 17.84
CA GLY A 124 -5.50 4.54 16.63
C GLY A 124 -4.37 4.09 15.72
N VAL A 125 -4.71 3.64 14.52
CA VAL A 125 -3.76 3.14 13.50
C VAL A 125 -2.74 4.21 13.06
N GLY A 126 -2.98 5.49 13.37
CA GLY A 126 -2.07 6.61 13.13
C GLY A 126 -1.38 7.19 14.39
N GLY A 127 -1.35 6.44 15.50
CA GLY A 127 -0.74 6.86 16.76
C GLY A 127 -1.71 7.56 17.72
N ALA A 128 -1.15 8.28 18.69
CA ALA A 128 -1.92 9.02 19.68
C ALA A 128 -2.47 10.32 19.08
N GLN A 129 -3.79 10.48 19.10
CA GLN A 129 -4.50 11.68 18.66
C GLN A 129 -5.31 12.27 19.81
N GLN A 130 -5.48 13.59 19.79
CA GLN A 130 -6.25 14.28 20.82
C GLN A 130 -7.71 14.43 20.38
N LEU A 131 -8.61 13.76 21.08
CA LEU A 131 -10.06 13.95 20.97
C LEU A 131 -10.43 15.24 21.72
N LEU A 132 -10.84 16.25 20.97
CA LEU A 132 -11.26 17.55 21.49
C LEU A 132 -12.66 17.52 22.12
N GLY A 133 -13.45 16.50 21.81
CA GLY A 133 -14.78 16.28 22.36
C GLY A 133 -15.71 15.65 21.34
N LYS A 134 -17.02 15.66 21.64
CA LYS A 134 -18.05 15.04 20.81
C LYS A 134 -19.13 16.04 20.41
N ILE A 135 -19.53 16.01 19.14
CA ILE A 135 -20.75 16.64 18.65
C ILE A 135 -21.85 15.58 18.67
N HIS A 136 -22.84 15.75 19.54
CA HIS A 136 -23.92 14.77 19.71
C HIS A 136 -24.91 14.76 18.54
N ALA A 137 -25.17 15.92 17.95
CA ALA A 137 -26.04 16.07 16.80
C ALA A 137 -25.70 17.35 16.01
N CYS A 138 -25.51 17.21 14.71
CA CYS A 138 -25.53 18.30 13.74
C CYS A 138 -26.26 17.85 12.46
N GLN A 139 -26.72 18.81 11.65
CA GLN A 139 -27.34 18.53 10.36
C GLN A 139 -26.26 18.47 9.28
N VAL A 140 -26.20 17.34 8.57
CA VAL A 140 -25.38 17.13 7.39
C VAL A 140 -26.31 17.09 6.19
N GLN A 141 -26.04 17.92 5.19
CA GLN A 141 -26.77 17.94 3.95
C GLN A 141 -26.08 17.05 2.91
N ILE A 142 -26.84 16.14 2.33
CA ILE A 142 -26.42 15.29 1.20
C ILE A 142 -27.45 15.49 0.11
N GLU A 143 -27.00 15.96 -1.05
CA GLU A 143 -27.88 16.51 -2.09
C GLU A 143 -28.84 17.57 -1.48
N GLU A 144 -30.15 17.39 -1.62
CA GLU A 144 -31.18 18.30 -1.09
C GLU A 144 -31.75 17.86 0.27
N GLN A 145 -31.20 16.80 0.88
CA GLN A 145 -31.72 16.21 2.11
C GLN A 145 -30.81 16.45 3.31
N PHE A 146 -31.40 16.54 4.50
CA PHE A 146 -30.69 16.78 5.75
C PHE A 146 -30.76 15.56 6.67
N PHE A 147 -29.59 15.16 7.19
CA PHE A 147 -29.42 14.01 8.06
C PHE A 147 -28.81 14.43 9.39
N SER A 148 -29.38 13.95 10.49
CA SER A 148 -28.81 14.17 11.83
C SER A 148 -27.64 13.21 12.06
N CYS A 149 -26.45 13.76 12.22
CA CYS A 149 -25.20 13.02 12.40
C CYS A 149 -24.50 13.42 13.71
N ASN A 150 -23.71 12.50 14.26
CA ASN A 150 -22.85 12.76 15.41
C ASN A 150 -21.39 12.55 14.99
N PHE A 151 -20.46 13.27 15.62
CA PHE A 151 -19.05 13.19 15.28
C PHE A 151 -18.17 13.29 16.51
N ASP A 152 -17.10 12.49 16.52
CA ASP A 152 -15.96 12.70 17.41
C ASP A 152 -15.01 13.71 16.77
N VAL A 153 -14.63 14.75 17.50
CA VAL A 153 -13.83 15.86 16.96
C VAL A 153 -12.37 15.68 17.33
N LEU A 154 -11.51 15.43 16.35
CA LEU A 154 -10.07 15.20 16.56
C LEU A 154 -9.24 16.41 16.14
N ALA A 155 -8.20 16.71 16.90
CA ALA A 155 -7.23 17.75 16.58
C ALA A 155 -6.21 17.29 15.54
N ASN A 156 -5.79 18.21 14.66
CA ASN A 156 -4.64 18.04 13.76
C ASN A 156 -4.75 16.79 12.86
N ARG A 157 -5.95 16.52 12.35
CA ARG A 157 -6.21 15.40 11.45
C ARG A 157 -6.32 15.89 10.01
N ASP A 158 -5.64 15.20 9.09
CA ASP A 158 -5.63 15.55 7.66
C ASP A 158 -6.98 15.25 6.98
N ILE A 159 -7.64 14.18 7.42
CA ILE A 159 -8.98 13.81 6.95
C ILE A 159 -10.00 14.74 7.62
N ASP A 160 -10.59 15.60 6.78
CA ASP A 160 -11.64 16.56 7.12
C ASP A 160 -12.86 15.92 7.80
N VAL A 161 -13.43 14.91 7.15
CA VAL A 161 -14.59 14.16 7.63
C VAL A 161 -14.40 12.69 7.29
N LEU A 162 -14.64 11.81 8.26
CA LEU A 162 -14.73 10.38 8.06
C LEU A 162 -16.12 9.91 8.49
N LEU A 163 -16.84 9.25 7.58
CA LEU A 163 -18.13 8.63 7.81
C LEU A 163 -17.91 7.16 8.13
N GLY A 164 -17.98 6.87 9.42
CA GLY A 164 -17.84 5.53 9.97
C GLY A 164 -19.12 4.72 9.90
N LEU A 165 -19.01 3.46 10.34
CA LEU A 165 -20.08 2.49 10.34
C LEU A 165 -21.29 2.90 11.21
N ASP A 166 -21.08 3.73 12.23
CA ASP A 166 -22.14 4.28 13.08
C ASP A 166 -23.15 5.13 12.29
N ILE A 167 -22.69 6.10 11.48
CA ILE A 167 -23.54 6.92 10.62
C ILE A 167 -24.09 6.08 9.47
N LEU A 168 -23.24 5.26 8.84
CA LEU A 168 -23.65 4.41 7.71
C LEU A 168 -24.81 3.48 8.12
N LYS A 169 -24.72 2.83 9.28
CA LYS A 169 -25.81 1.98 9.80
C LYS A 169 -27.03 2.80 10.23
N ARG A 170 -26.84 3.91 10.95
CA ARG A 170 -27.95 4.76 11.44
C ARG A 170 -28.86 5.21 10.30
N HIS A 171 -28.27 5.63 9.18
CA HIS A 171 -29.01 6.12 8.03
C HIS A 171 -29.25 5.05 6.96
N ARG A 172 -29.00 3.77 7.25
CA ARG A 172 -29.22 2.64 6.32
C ARG A 172 -28.56 2.89 4.96
N CYS A 173 -27.31 3.34 4.97
CA CYS A 173 -26.59 3.66 3.75
C CYS A 173 -26.27 2.41 2.93
N VAL A 174 -26.24 2.57 1.60
CA VAL A 174 -25.83 1.52 0.67
C VAL A 174 -24.64 2.03 -0.13
N ILE A 175 -23.48 1.42 0.08
CA ILE A 175 -22.28 1.62 -0.73
C ILE A 175 -22.46 0.79 -2.00
N ASN A 176 -22.78 1.45 -3.12
CA ASN A 176 -23.01 0.81 -4.39
C ASN A 176 -21.80 1.04 -5.31
N LEU A 177 -20.91 0.05 -5.35
CA LEU A 177 -19.71 0.11 -6.19
C LEU A 177 -20.02 -0.14 -7.67
N GLN A 178 -21.14 -0.79 -7.99
CA GLN A 178 -21.57 -0.99 -9.38
C GLN A 178 -21.97 0.34 -10.03
N ASP A 179 -22.72 1.18 -9.31
CA ASP A 179 -23.16 2.50 -9.79
C ASP A 179 -22.24 3.64 -9.30
N ASN A 180 -21.11 3.31 -8.67
CA ASN A 180 -20.17 4.24 -8.06
C ASN A 180 -20.86 5.35 -7.22
N SER A 181 -21.78 4.96 -6.33
CA SER A 181 -22.60 5.88 -5.54
C SER A 181 -22.82 5.42 -4.10
N LEU A 182 -23.11 6.40 -3.24
CA LEU A 182 -23.56 6.20 -1.88
C LEU A 182 -25.01 6.64 -1.74
N ARG A 183 -25.88 5.68 -1.45
CA ARG A 183 -27.25 5.97 -1.05
C ARG A 183 -27.30 6.24 0.45
N PHE A 184 -27.96 7.33 0.85
CA PHE A 184 -28.28 7.65 2.23
C PHE A 184 -29.78 7.44 2.49
N GLY A 185 -30.10 6.35 3.19
CA GLY A 185 -31.47 5.93 3.45
C GLY A 185 -32.25 5.66 2.17
N GLU A 186 -33.46 6.21 2.10
CA GLU A 186 -34.33 6.11 0.91
C GLU A 186 -34.40 7.43 0.12
N SER A 187 -33.79 8.50 0.64
CA SER A 187 -34.11 9.87 0.23
C SER A 187 -33.00 10.56 -0.57
N ALA A 188 -31.75 10.10 -0.49
CA ALA A 188 -30.63 10.73 -1.17
C ALA A 188 -29.68 9.69 -1.77
N VAL A 189 -29.18 10.00 -2.96
CA VAL A 189 -28.10 9.25 -3.65
C VAL A 189 -27.10 10.27 -4.13
N THR A 190 -25.83 10.09 -3.75
CA THR A 190 -24.72 10.94 -4.19
C THR A 190 -23.63 10.06 -4.80
N HIS A 191 -22.86 10.58 -5.75
CA HIS A 191 -21.83 9.80 -6.45
C HIS A 191 -20.49 9.90 -5.73
N PHE A 192 -19.70 8.83 -5.78
CA PHE A 192 -18.32 8.89 -5.31
C PHE A 192 -17.51 9.84 -6.21
N LEU A 193 -16.60 10.57 -5.58
CA LEU A 193 -15.75 11.53 -6.28
C LEU A 193 -14.77 10.82 -7.21
N PRO A 194 -14.52 11.38 -8.41
CA PRO A 194 -13.44 10.90 -9.27
C PRO A 194 -12.08 11.23 -8.66
N ASP A 195 -11.05 10.51 -9.11
CA ASP A 195 -9.66 10.62 -8.64
C ASP A 195 -9.15 12.06 -8.58
N SER A 196 -9.47 12.86 -9.61
CA SER A 196 -9.06 14.26 -9.72
C SER A 196 -9.60 15.16 -8.60
N GLU A 197 -10.65 14.72 -7.92
CA GLU A 197 -11.30 15.47 -6.84
C GLU A 197 -10.99 14.90 -5.45
N VAL A 198 -10.35 13.74 -5.33
CA VAL A 198 -9.98 13.18 -4.04
C VAL A 198 -8.82 13.98 -3.43
N PRO A 199 -8.88 14.37 -2.13
CA PRO A 199 -7.77 15.09 -1.50
C PRO A 199 -6.50 14.23 -1.45
N GLN A 200 -5.47 14.62 -2.20
CA GLN A 200 -4.19 13.89 -2.32
C GLN A 200 -3.50 13.69 -0.96
N ARG A 201 -3.59 14.68 -0.06
CA ARG A 201 -2.97 14.63 1.28
C ARG A 201 -3.53 13.53 2.19
N ASN A 202 -4.72 12.99 1.87
CA ASN A 202 -5.36 11.94 2.67
C ASN A 202 -4.91 10.53 2.25
N LEU A 203 -4.47 10.34 0.99
CA LEU A 203 -4.06 9.02 0.48
C LEU A 203 -2.81 8.47 1.17
N GLU A 204 -1.89 9.35 1.59
CA GLU A 204 -0.58 8.96 2.14
C GLU A 204 -0.68 8.33 3.55
N ARG A 205 -1.69 8.69 4.35
CA ARG A 205 -1.85 8.21 5.73
C ARG A 205 -2.94 7.17 5.93
N LEU A 206 -3.79 6.97 4.93
CA LEU A 206 -4.81 5.92 4.90
C LEU A 206 -4.26 4.56 4.42
N GLY A 207 -2.94 4.45 4.23
CA GLY A 207 -2.29 3.23 3.75
C GLY A 207 -2.45 2.99 2.25
N THR A 208 -2.88 3.99 1.49
CA THR A 208 -3.07 3.88 0.03
C THR A 208 -1.97 4.51 -0.81
N ALA A 209 -1.05 5.26 -0.21
CA ALA A 209 0.24 5.55 -0.83
C ALA A 209 1.29 4.60 -0.24
N ASP A 210 1.27 3.36 -0.71
CA ASP A 210 2.47 2.52 -0.78
C ASP A 210 2.21 1.38 -1.76
N SER A 211 2.38 1.68 -3.05
CA SER A 211 2.79 0.65 -4.02
C SER A 211 3.61 1.18 -5.19
N THR A 212 3.83 2.49 -5.34
CA THR A 212 4.75 3.03 -6.37
C THR A 212 5.86 3.93 -5.87
N THR A 213 5.84 4.32 -4.59
CA THR A 213 7.02 4.79 -3.86
C THR A 213 6.93 4.32 -2.42
N ALA A 214 6.87 3.01 -2.21
CA ALA A 214 7.42 2.51 -0.95
C ALA A 214 8.81 3.15 -0.83
N ASN A 215 9.05 3.87 0.26
CA ASN A 215 10.41 3.90 0.77
C ASN A 215 10.74 2.44 1.02
N VAL A 216 11.25 1.76 -0.02
CA VAL A 216 11.73 0.39 0.06
C VAL A 216 12.83 0.50 1.09
N GLU A 217 12.48 0.19 2.34
CA GLU A 217 13.41 0.23 3.44
C GLU A 217 14.48 -0.76 3.07
N VAL A 218 15.65 -0.23 2.72
CA VAL A 218 16.72 -1.05 2.20
C VAL A 218 17.14 -1.96 3.34
N ASP A 219 16.93 -3.25 3.14
CA ASP A 219 17.31 -4.27 4.11
C ASP A 219 18.81 -4.15 4.34
N SER A 220 19.18 -3.84 5.57
CA SER A 220 20.57 -3.53 5.93
C SER A 220 21.50 -4.73 5.72
N ALA A 221 21.00 -5.97 5.82
CA ALA A 221 21.78 -7.16 5.51
C ALA A 221 22.02 -7.31 4.00
N LYS A 222 21.02 -6.94 3.18
CA LYS A 222 21.12 -6.95 1.72
C LYS A 222 22.03 -5.85 1.20
N LEU A 223 21.95 -4.65 1.80
CA LEU A 223 22.85 -3.54 1.52
C LEU A 223 24.29 -3.91 1.87
N ALA A 224 24.51 -4.49 3.05
CA ALA A 224 25.82 -4.98 3.46
C ALA A 224 26.36 -6.05 2.51
N SER A 225 25.48 -6.90 1.97
CA SER A 225 25.85 -7.92 0.98
C SER A 225 26.31 -7.30 -0.34
N LEU A 226 25.64 -6.26 -0.85
CA LEU A 226 26.07 -5.54 -2.05
C LEU A 226 27.34 -4.70 -1.81
N MET A 227 27.48 -4.09 -0.65
CA MET A 227 28.71 -3.38 -0.27
C MET A 227 29.90 -4.34 -0.14
N ALA A 228 29.66 -5.55 0.37
CA ALA A 228 30.67 -6.61 0.41
C ALA A 228 31.07 -7.11 -0.99
N LEU A 229 30.19 -6.93 -1.99
CA LEU A 229 30.50 -7.15 -3.42
C LEU A 229 31.26 -5.98 -4.06
N GLY A 230 31.57 -4.91 -3.31
CA GLY A 230 32.38 -3.78 -3.76
C GLY A 230 31.59 -2.61 -4.33
N PHE A 231 30.26 -2.63 -4.27
CA PHE A 231 29.42 -1.51 -4.73
C PHE A 231 29.39 -0.39 -3.69
N GLU A 232 29.44 0.86 -4.16
CA GLU A 232 29.28 2.04 -3.31
C GLU A 232 27.89 2.04 -2.66
N GLU A 233 27.83 2.37 -1.37
CA GLU A 233 26.60 2.31 -0.57
C GLU A 233 25.44 3.07 -1.21
N ALA A 234 25.69 4.25 -1.79
CA ALA A 234 24.66 5.06 -2.45
C ALA A 234 24.05 4.34 -3.67
N SER A 235 24.89 3.71 -4.48
CA SER A 235 24.46 2.98 -5.69
C SER A 235 23.77 1.66 -5.33
N ALA A 236 24.31 0.92 -4.35
CA ALA A 236 23.73 -0.31 -3.83
C ALA A 236 22.34 -0.09 -3.23
N ARG A 237 22.21 0.97 -2.41
CA ARG A 237 20.95 1.38 -1.81
C ARG A 237 19.93 1.79 -2.87
N ALA A 238 20.32 2.62 -3.84
CA ALA A 238 19.43 3.04 -4.92
C ALA A 238 18.94 1.85 -5.76
N MET A 239 19.80 0.87 -6.04
CA MET A 239 19.41 -0.29 -6.83
C MET A 239 18.55 -1.28 -6.05
N LEU A 240 18.78 -1.46 -4.74
CA LEU A 240 17.90 -2.25 -3.89
C LEU A 240 16.51 -1.62 -3.78
N ILE A 241 16.42 -0.29 -3.76
CA ILE A 241 15.13 0.41 -3.84
C ILE A 241 14.46 0.12 -5.18
N GLN A 242 15.20 0.24 -6.28
CA GLN A 242 14.67 0.02 -7.63
C GLN A 242 14.24 -1.44 -7.87
N CYS A 243 14.91 -2.41 -7.23
CA CYS A 243 14.64 -3.84 -7.38
C CYS A 243 13.81 -4.43 -6.23
N GLY A 244 13.20 -3.60 -5.37
CA GLY A 244 12.34 -4.08 -4.28
C GLY A 244 13.05 -4.99 -3.27
N ASN A 245 14.30 -4.68 -2.91
CA ASN A 245 15.18 -5.50 -2.07
C ASN A 245 15.52 -6.90 -2.63
N ASP A 246 15.41 -7.11 -3.94
CA ASP A 246 16.00 -8.28 -4.59
C ASP A 246 17.51 -8.08 -4.80
N ILE A 247 18.34 -8.82 -4.06
CA ILE A 247 19.81 -8.72 -4.14
C ILE A 247 20.31 -9.17 -5.51
N GLU A 248 19.74 -10.23 -6.08
CA GLU A 248 20.24 -10.81 -7.33
C GLU A 248 19.94 -9.86 -8.50
N ALA A 249 18.73 -9.32 -8.54
CA ALA A 249 18.34 -8.30 -9.52
C ALA A 249 19.12 -6.98 -9.33
N ALA A 250 19.34 -6.55 -8.07
CA ALA A 250 20.10 -5.34 -7.80
C ALA A 250 21.59 -5.49 -8.18
N ALA A 251 22.21 -6.62 -7.83
CA ALA A 251 23.59 -6.92 -8.22
C ALA A 251 23.71 -6.98 -9.75
N ALA A 252 22.81 -7.70 -10.43
CA ALA A 252 22.82 -7.81 -11.90
C ALA A 252 22.72 -6.44 -12.59
N ASN A 253 21.85 -5.55 -12.11
CA ASN A 253 21.71 -4.20 -12.66
C ASN A 253 22.90 -3.28 -12.33
N LEU A 254 23.53 -3.44 -11.16
CA LEU A 254 24.72 -2.67 -10.79
C LEU A 254 25.93 -3.06 -11.63
N PHE A 255 26.13 -4.36 -11.86
CA PHE A 255 27.18 -4.85 -12.75
C PHE A 255 26.96 -4.42 -14.21
N ALA A 256 25.71 -4.28 -14.66
CA ALA A 256 25.40 -3.80 -16.01
C ALA A 256 25.63 -2.29 -16.23
N ARG A 257 25.86 -1.51 -15.16
CA ARG A 257 26.05 -0.04 -15.20
C ARG A 257 27.49 0.40 -14.91
N GLN A 258 28.41 -0.52 -14.66
CA GLN A 258 29.86 -0.29 -14.61
C GLN A 258 30.48 -0.53 -15.99
#